data_AF-B9TJ98-F1
#
_entry.id   AF-B9TJ98-F1
#
_cell.length_a   1.000
_cell.length_b   1.000
_cell.length_c   1.000
_cell.angle_alpha   90.00
_cell.angle_beta   90.00
_cell.angle_gamma   90.00
#
_symmetry.space_group_name_H-M   'P 1'
#
loop_
_entity.id
_entity.type
_entity.pdbx_description
1 polymer ?
#
loop_
_entity_poly.entity_id
_entity_poly.type
_entity_poly.pdbx_seq_one_letter_code
_entity_poly.pdbx_strand_id
1 'polypeptide(L)'
;MRIRAKICGITRVEDAVAAVRCGADAIGLVFYEKSPRNVDVAQAKEIVSALPPFVMAVGLFVNENAETVRDIYQRVGLGLLQFHGDETPEYCQSFAAPYIKALR
;
A
#
# COMPACT_ATOMS: atom_id res chain seq x y z
N MET A 1 -16.06 14.71 12.88
CA MET A 1 -15.27 13.78 12.05
C MET A 1 -13.79 14.01 12.32
N ARG A 2 -12.99 12.95 12.46
CA ARG A 2 -11.52 13.05 12.60
C ARG A 2 -10.87 12.85 11.22
N ILE A 3 -9.90 13.69 10.89
CA ILE A 3 -9.07 13.54 9.68
C ILE A 3 -8.17 12.30 9.85
N ARG A 4 -8.11 11.44 8.82
CA ARG A 4 -7.18 10.31 8.77
C ARG A 4 -5.94 10.67 7.97
N ALA A 5 -4.78 10.21 8.43
CA ALA A 5 -3.49 10.47 7.81
C ALA A 5 -2.85 9.17 7.30
N LYS A 6 -2.35 9.21 6.05
CA LYS A 6 -1.56 8.13 5.43
C LYS A 6 -0.14 8.64 5.13
N ILE A 7 0.88 7.93 5.59
CA ILE A 7 2.29 8.21 5.23
C ILE A 7 2.74 7.25 4.15
N CYS A 8 3.09 7.76 2.96
CA CYS A 8 3.30 6.94 1.76
C CYS A 8 4.78 6.82 1.37
N GLY A 9 5.14 5.66 0.80
CA GLY A 9 6.51 5.38 0.34
C GLY A 9 7.44 4.99 1.49
N ILE A 10 6.89 4.26 2.47
CA ILE A 10 7.66 3.67 3.57
C ILE A 10 8.49 2.50 3.02
N THR A 11 9.78 2.49 3.34
CA THR A 11 10.74 1.46 2.90
C THR A 11 11.45 0.76 4.06
N ARG A 12 11.27 1.24 5.30
CA ARG A 12 11.93 0.68 6.48
C ARG A 12 10.94 0.47 7.61
N VAL A 13 11.17 -0.54 8.43
CA VAL A 13 10.36 -0.86 9.61
C VAL A 13 10.35 0.31 10.60
N GLU A 14 11.51 0.91 10.86
CA GLU A 14 11.66 2.04 11.79
C GLU A 14 10.80 3.25 11.40
N ASP A 15 10.70 3.56 10.11
CA ASP A 15 9.87 4.66 9.61
C ASP A 15 8.38 4.34 9.75
N ALA A 16 7.99 3.10 9.50
CA ALA A 16 6.61 2.63 9.66
C ALA A 16 6.16 2.77 11.12
N VAL A 17 6.97 2.26 12.05
CA VAL A 17 6.70 2.32 13.48
C VAL A 17 6.70 3.77 13.97
N ALA A 18 7.63 4.60 13.51
CA ALA A 18 7.67 6.02 13.86
C ALA A 18 6.41 6.76 13.37
N ALA A 19 5.99 6.55 12.12
CA ALA A 19 4.78 7.14 11.56
C ALA A 19 3.53 6.77 12.38
N VAL A 20 3.40 5.49 12.74
CA VAL A 20 2.29 5.00 13.57
C VAL A 20 2.31 5.61 14.97
N ARG A 21 3.48 5.70 15.61
CA ARG A 21 3.63 6.35 16.92
C ARG A 21 3.25 7.83 16.90
N CYS A 22 3.44 8.50 15.76
CA CYS A 22 3.00 9.87 15.53
C CYS A 22 1.50 9.98 15.16
N GLY A 23 0.76 8.88 15.13
CA GLY A 23 -0.70 8.85 14.93
C GLY A 23 -1.15 8.63 13.48
N ALA A 24 -0.28 8.13 12.60
CA ALA A 24 -0.70 7.74 11.25
C ALA A 24 -1.74 6.60 11.31
N ASP A 25 -2.83 6.74 10.55
CA ASP A 25 -3.89 5.74 10.43
C ASP A 25 -3.55 4.67 9.37
N ALA A 26 -2.63 4.99 8.46
CA ALA A 26 -2.20 4.10 7.39
C ALA A 26 -0.74 4.36 6.96
N ILE A 27 -0.10 3.32 6.43
CA ILE A 27 1.20 3.41 5.74
C ILE A 27 1.05 2.96 4.29
N GLY A 28 1.85 3.55 3.39
CA GLY A 28 1.86 3.20 1.97
C GLY A 28 3.18 2.54 1.55
N LEU A 29 3.08 1.35 0.95
CA LEU A 29 4.16 0.60 0.35
C LEU A 29 4.06 0.73 -1.17
N VAL A 30 5.17 1.04 -1.84
CA VAL A 30 5.16 1.30 -3.28
C VAL A 30 5.69 0.09 -4.03
N PHE A 31 4.85 -0.53 -4.85
CA PHE A 31 5.18 -1.65 -5.73
C PHE A 31 5.24 -1.15 -7.18
N TYR A 32 6.16 -0.21 -7.42
CA TYR A 32 6.45 0.30 -8.75
C TYR A 32 7.96 0.49 -8.92
N GLU A 33 8.57 -0.32 -9.78
CA GLU A 33 10.04 -0.46 -9.88
C GLU A 33 10.76 0.85 -10.18
N LYS A 34 10.16 1.76 -10.96
CA LYS A 34 10.78 3.05 -11.29
C LYS A 34 10.74 4.06 -10.13
N SER A 35 10.08 3.73 -9.02
CA SER A 35 10.06 4.59 -7.84
C SER A 35 11.32 4.36 -7.00
N PRO A 36 11.99 5.42 -6.51
CA PRO A 36 13.09 5.26 -5.54
C PRO A 36 12.59 4.74 -4.18
N ARG A 37 11.27 4.66 -3.98
CA ARG A 37 10.61 4.14 -2.77
C ARG A 37 10.02 2.75 -3.00
N ASN A 38 10.40 2.09 -4.09
CA ASN A 38 9.99 0.72 -4.38
C ASN A 38 10.40 -0.22 -3.24
N VAL A 39 9.51 -1.14 -2.88
CA VAL A 39 9.80 -2.25 -1.97
C VAL A 39 9.46 -3.57 -2.63
N ASP A 40 10.20 -4.63 -2.28
CA ASP A 40 9.84 -5.99 -2.66
C ASP A 40 8.85 -6.63 -1.66
N VAL A 41 8.37 -7.84 -1.98
CA VAL A 41 7.41 -8.56 -1.14
C VAL A 41 7.98 -8.95 0.23
N ALA A 42 9.28 -9.26 0.31
CA ALA A 42 9.91 -9.68 1.57
C ALA A 42 10.04 -8.49 2.52
N GLN A 43 10.54 -7.36 2.03
CA GLN A 43 10.64 -6.10 2.75
C GLN A 43 9.26 -5.59 3.17
N ALA A 44 8.28 -5.64 2.27
CA ALA A 44 6.90 -5.26 2.58
C ALA A 44 6.31 -6.10 3.73
N LYS A 45 6.52 -7.42 3.71
CA LYS A 45 6.09 -8.31 4.80
C LYS A 45 6.72 -7.95 6.12
N GLU A 46 8.02 -7.68 6.13
CA GLU A 46 8.73 -7.27 7.33
C GLU A 46 8.12 -5.99 7.92
N ILE A 47 7.88 -4.98 7.07
CA ILE A 47 7.23 -3.72 7.48
C ILE A 47 5.83 -3.96 8.02
N VAL A 48 4.99 -4.70 7.30
CA VAL A 48 3.59 -4.97 7.74
C VAL A 48 3.56 -5.75 9.04
N SER A 49 4.47 -6.71 9.24
CA SER A 49 4.54 -7.53 10.46
C SER A 49 4.86 -6.73 11.72
N ALA A 50 5.52 -5.57 11.58
CA ALA A 50 5.86 -4.68 12.69
C ALA A 50 4.74 -3.68 13.04
N LEU A 51 3.66 -3.61 12.25
CA LEU A 51 2.56 -2.69 12.51
C LEU A 51 1.68 -3.21 13.66
N PRO A 52 1.25 -2.34 14.58
CA PRO A 52 0.23 -2.72 15.54
C PRO A 52 -1.13 -2.91 14.85
N PRO A 53 -2.09 -3.57 15.53
CA PRO A 53 -3.45 -3.69 15.02
C PRO A 53 -4.06 -2.34 14.63
N PHE A 54 -4.99 -2.39 13.67
CA PHE A 54 -5.79 -1.24 13.20
C PHE A 54 -5.03 -0.17 12.39
N VAL A 55 -3.75 -0.36 12.10
CA VAL A 55 -3.04 0.44 11.10
C VAL A 55 -3.20 -0.19 9.72
N MET A 56 -3.67 0.59 8.75
CA MET A 56 -3.89 0.10 7.39
C MET A 56 -2.59 0.07 6.59
N ALA A 57 -2.18 -1.10 6.11
CA ALA A 57 -1.13 -1.22 5.09
C ALA A 57 -1.74 -1.08 3.68
N VAL A 58 -1.27 -0.11 2.91
CA VAL A 58 -1.76 0.21 1.57
C VAL A 58 -0.68 -0.09 0.53
N GLY A 59 -0.98 -0.91 -0.47
CA GLY A 59 -0.09 -1.13 -1.61
C GLY A 59 -0.39 -0.17 -2.75
N LEU A 60 0.63 0.55 -3.22
CA LEU A 60 0.54 1.44 -4.36
C LEU A 60 1.08 0.75 -5.61
N PHE A 61 0.28 0.73 -6.66
CA PHE A 61 0.59 0.14 -7.96
C PHE A 61 0.44 1.19 -9.07
N VAL A 62 1.18 1.00 -10.16
CA VAL A 62 1.10 1.85 -11.36
C VAL A 62 1.05 0.93 -12.57
N ASN A 63 -0.13 0.79 -13.18
CA ASN A 63 -0.36 -0.01 -14.39
C ASN A 63 0.19 -1.45 -14.30
N GLU A 64 0.13 -2.03 -13.10
CA GLU A 64 0.66 -3.38 -12.84
C GLU A 64 -0.31 -4.46 -13.35
N ASN A 65 0.20 -5.66 -13.62
CA ASN A 65 -0.64 -6.80 -13.98
C ASN A 65 -1.54 -7.23 -12.80
N ALA A 66 -2.80 -7.58 -13.08
CA ALA A 66 -3.77 -7.94 -12.05
C ALA A 66 -3.40 -9.20 -11.25
N GLU A 67 -2.71 -10.17 -11.86
CA GLU A 67 -2.21 -11.36 -11.16
C GLU A 67 -1.12 -10.97 -10.15
N THR A 68 -0.18 -10.11 -10.56
CA THR A 68 0.86 -9.56 -9.68
C THR A 68 0.26 -8.80 -8.49
N VAL A 69 -0.72 -7.93 -8.74
CA VAL A 69 -1.38 -7.18 -7.66
C VAL A 69 -2.10 -8.11 -6.69
N ARG A 70 -2.80 -9.16 -7.18
CA ARG A 70 -3.47 -10.14 -6.31
C ARG A 70 -2.46 -10.94 -5.48
N ASP A 71 -1.35 -11.38 -6.08
CA ASP A 71 -0.29 -12.10 -5.37
C ASP A 71 0.31 -11.24 -4.24
N ILE A 72 0.67 -10.00 -4.55
CA ILE A 72 1.24 -9.07 -3.56
C ILE A 72 0.21 -8.76 -2.46
N TYR A 73 -1.04 -8.47 -2.83
CA TYR A 73 -2.12 -8.20 -1.88
C TYR A 73 -2.28 -9.32 -0.85
N GLN A 74 -2.34 -10.57 -1.31
CA GLN A 74 -2.50 -11.74 -0.45
C GLN A 74 -1.24 -12.04 0.37
N ARG A 75 -0.06 -12.03 -0.28
CA ARG A 75 1.19 -12.41 0.39
C ARG A 75 1.60 -11.41 1.45
N VAL A 76 1.49 -10.11 1.17
CA VAL A 76 1.89 -9.06 2.12
C VAL A 76 0.83 -8.85 3.20
N GLY A 77 -0.43 -9.21 2.95
CA GLY A 77 -1.54 -8.93 3.86
C GLY A 77 -1.95 -7.46 3.81
N LEU A 78 -2.00 -6.88 2.61
CA LEU A 78 -2.46 -5.51 2.42
C LEU A 78 -3.95 -5.41 2.72
N GLY A 79 -4.39 -4.28 3.28
CA GLY A 79 -5.80 -4.03 3.56
C GLY A 79 -6.48 -3.07 2.57
N LEU A 80 -5.69 -2.42 1.70
CA LEU A 80 -6.19 -1.46 0.72
C LEU A 80 -5.25 -1.40 -0.49
N LEU A 81 -5.84 -1.35 -1.68
CA LEU A 81 -5.12 -1.12 -2.93
C LEU A 81 -5.13 0.37 -3.30
N GLN A 82 -4.03 0.90 -3.80
CA GLN A 82 -3.95 2.24 -4.35
C GLN A 82 -3.46 2.18 -5.79
N PHE A 83 -4.31 2.56 -6.73
CA PHE A 83 -4.00 2.59 -8.16
C PHE A 83 -3.63 4.00 -8.59
N HIS A 84 -2.41 4.19 -9.10
CA HIS A 84 -1.81 5.49 -9.36
C HIS A 84 -1.34 5.68 -10.83
N GLY A 85 -1.66 4.74 -11.71
CA GLY A 85 -1.46 4.86 -13.15
C GLY A 85 -2.72 5.32 -13.89
N ASP A 86 -2.93 4.72 -15.05
CA ASP A 86 -4.03 4.97 -15.98
C ASP A 86 -5.04 3.81 -15.94
N GLU A 87 -5.10 3.10 -14.81
CA GLU A 87 -5.95 1.94 -14.65
C GLU A 87 -7.43 2.32 -14.80
N THR A 88 -8.16 1.54 -15.59
CA THR A 88 -9.58 1.80 -15.82
C THR A 88 -10.42 1.49 -14.56
N PRO A 89 -11.63 2.04 -14.46
CA PRO A 89 -12.56 1.67 -13.39
C PRO A 89 -12.81 0.16 -13.30
N GLU A 90 -12.91 -0.53 -14.44
CA GLU A 90 -13.16 -1.97 -14.52
C GLU A 90 -11.97 -2.76 -13.97
N TYR A 91 -10.74 -2.35 -14.30
CA TYR A 91 -9.54 -2.93 -13.72
C TYR A 91 -9.56 -2.78 -12.19
N CYS A 92 -9.80 -1.56 -11.69
CA CYS A 92 -9.78 -1.28 -10.26
C CYS A 92 -10.81 -2.10 -9.47
N GLN A 93 -12.00 -2.31 -10.05
CA GLN A 93 -13.08 -3.09 -9.43
C GLN A 93 -12.83 -4.61 -9.47
N SER A 94 -11.94 -5.10 -10.34
CA SER A 94 -11.68 -6.53 -10.55
C SER A 94 -10.99 -7.27 -9.40
N PHE A 95 -10.60 -6.56 -8.33
CA PHE A 95 -9.83 -7.11 -7.21
C PHE A 95 -10.68 -7.56 -6.03
N ALA A 96 -11.98 -7.25 -5.99
CA ALA A 96 -12.87 -7.52 -4.85
C ALA A 96 -12.27 -7.06 -3.50
N ALA A 97 -11.45 -6.02 -3.52
CA ALA A 97 -10.76 -5.45 -2.38
C ALA A 97 -11.06 -3.94 -2.32
N PRO A 98 -11.05 -3.32 -1.13
CA PRO A 98 -11.11 -1.88 -1.01
C PRO A 98 -9.95 -1.24 -1.82
N TYR A 99 -10.25 -0.18 -2.57
CA TYR A 99 -9.23 0.54 -3.31
C TYR A 99 -9.42 2.06 -3.27
N ILE A 100 -8.33 2.78 -3.55
CA ILE A 100 -8.33 4.21 -3.86
C ILE A 100 -7.72 4.38 -5.26
N LYS A 101 -8.42 5.09 -6.15
CA LYS A 101 -7.86 5.55 -7.42
C LYS A 101 -7.30 6.95 -7.23
N ALA A 102 -6.01 7.15 -7.52
CA ALA A 102 -5.46 8.48 -7.68
C ALA A 102 -5.73 8.98 -9.10
N LEU A 103 -6.18 10.23 -9.19
CA LEU A 103 -6.39 10.98 -10.42
C LEU A 103 -5.36 12.12 -10.46
N ARG A 104 -4.88 12.46 -11.66
CA ARG A 104 -3.96 13.57 -11.90
C ARG A 104 -4.67 14.72 -12.59
#